data_AF-A0A5D0PJC5-F1
#
_entry.id   AF-A0A5D0PJC5-F1
#
_cell.length_a   1.000
_cell.length_b   1.000
_cell.length_c   1.000
_cell.angle_alpha   90.00
_cell.angle_beta   90.00
_cell.angle_gamma   90.00
#
_symmetry.space_group_name_H-M   'P 1'
#
loop_
_entity.id
_entity.type
_entity.pdbx_description
1 polymer ?
#
loop_
_entity_poly.entity_id
_entity_poly.type
_entity_poly.pdbx_seq_one_letter_code
_entity_poly.pdbx_strand_id
1 'polypeptide(L)'
;MKKLLVALLAGGALVAGSAAPALAATTAKKPALGPYGYGAVKLGMSATKAKATGKIVFRMGSGASPCSGWNLKAHPAGKGRVGLYISKRVGVAVILAQKGMRTPQGIGLGSSAKQVRKAYPGLRVSPAGISYVAVPGNAKAYYAFLYTKGGKVRELAFGLDKQDCVN
;
A
#
# COMPACT_ATOMS: atom_id res chain seq x y z
N MET A 1 65.15 13.23 -22.74
CA MET A 1 65.69 13.34 -24.11
C MET A 1 64.82 12.52 -25.05
N LYS A 2 64.29 13.16 -26.12
CA LYS A 2 63.88 12.66 -27.47
C LYS A 2 63.22 11.26 -27.55
N LYS A 3 61.92 11.13 -27.85
CA LYS A 3 61.12 11.40 -29.08
C LYS A 3 61.02 10.18 -30.03
N LEU A 4 59.82 10.03 -30.65
CA LEU A 4 59.46 9.33 -31.92
C LEU A 4 59.23 7.80 -31.81
N LEU A 5 58.34 7.08 -32.52
CA LEU A 5 57.32 7.23 -33.60
C LEU A 5 56.54 5.88 -33.63
N VAL A 6 55.20 5.82 -33.64
CA VAL A 6 54.27 5.58 -34.79
C VAL A 6 54.18 4.14 -35.38
N ALA A 7 52.91 3.70 -35.58
CA ALA A 7 52.37 2.70 -36.53
C ALA A 7 52.59 1.20 -36.23
N LEU A 8 51.75 0.21 -36.58
CA LEU A 8 50.52 0.08 -37.39
C LEU A 8 49.79 -1.23 -36.98
N LEU A 9 48.52 -1.34 -37.34
CA LEU A 9 47.56 -2.44 -37.11
C LEU A 9 48.01 -3.82 -37.61
N ALA A 10 47.65 -4.90 -36.90
CA ALA A 10 46.96 -6.08 -37.46
C ALA A 10 46.66 -7.17 -36.40
N GLY A 11 45.37 -7.44 -36.18
CA GLY A 11 44.77 -8.78 -36.08
C GLY A 11 45.18 -9.73 -34.95
N GLY A 12 44.20 -10.14 -34.13
CA GLY A 12 44.30 -11.45 -33.46
C GLY A 12 43.44 -11.65 -32.22
N ALA A 13 42.26 -12.24 -32.43
CA ALA A 13 41.51 -13.11 -31.52
C ALA A 13 41.11 -12.59 -30.12
N LEU A 14 39.84 -12.17 -30.06
CA LEU A 14 39.00 -12.10 -28.87
C LEU A 14 38.90 -13.49 -28.19
N VAL A 15 39.32 -13.60 -26.93
CA VAL A 15 38.73 -14.58 -26.00
C VAL A 15 37.95 -13.77 -24.98
N ALA A 16 36.68 -13.54 -25.29
CA ALA A 16 35.74 -12.88 -24.41
C ALA A 16 35.50 -13.79 -23.19
N GLY A 17 35.98 -13.37 -22.03
CA GLY A 17 35.54 -13.91 -20.75
C GLY A 17 34.07 -13.62 -20.56
N SER A 18 33.23 -14.63 -20.74
CA SER A 18 31.79 -14.58 -20.48
C SER A 18 31.52 -14.48 -18.98
N ALA A 19 31.67 -13.29 -18.40
CA ALA A 19 31.08 -12.98 -17.11
C ALA A 19 29.56 -12.84 -17.32
N ALA A 20 28.83 -13.94 -17.14
CA ALA A 20 27.38 -13.91 -17.09
C ALA A 20 26.94 -12.98 -15.93
N PRO A 21 26.13 -11.93 -16.17
CA PRO A 21 25.59 -11.15 -15.08
C PRO A 21 24.59 -12.04 -14.34
N ALA A 22 24.92 -12.44 -13.12
CA ALA A 22 23.94 -12.99 -12.20
C ALA A 22 22.89 -11.91 -11.92
N LEU A 23 21.78 -11.96 -12.65
CA LEU A 23 20.57 -11.20 -12.36
C LEU A 23 20.09 -11.63 -10.98
N ALA A 24 20.52 -10.89 -9.95
CA ALA A 24 19.95 -10.98 -8.63
C ALA A 24 18.46 -10.69 -8.76
N ALA A 25 17.64 -11.74 -8.74
CA ALA A 25 16.20 -11.64 -8.68
C ALA A 25 15.85 -10.96 -7.35
N THR A 26 15.72 -9.63 -7.37
CA THR A 26 15.11 -8.89 -6.28
C THR A 26 13.70 -9.42 -6.14
N THR A 27 13.47 -10.28 -5.15
CA THR A 27 12.14 -10.73 -4.79
C THR A 27 11.33 -9.49 -4.45
N ALA A 28 10.41 -9.12 -5.35
CA ALA A 28 9.57 -7.95 -5.16
C ALA A 28 8.85 -8.08 -3.82
N LYS A 29 9.22 -7.24 -2.85
CA LYS A 29 8.62 -7.26 -1.51
C LYS A 29 7.10 -7.09 -1.66
N LYS A 30 6.34 -7.97 -1.02
CA LYS A 30 4.86 -7.89 -1.02
C LYS A 30 4.45 -6.46 -0.63
N PRO A 31 3.52 -5.81 -1.38
CA PRO A 31 3.09 -4.47 -1.03
C PRO A 31 2.53 -4.43 0.39
N ALA A 32 2.93 -3.40 1.14
CA ALA A 32 2.33 -3.09 2.43
C ALA A 32 1.25 -2.02 2.27
N LEU A 33 0.38 -1.90 3.27
CA LEU A 33 -0.39 -0.68 3.53
C LEU A 33 0.61 0.38 4.02
N GLY A 34 1.37 0.96 3.10
CA GLY A 34 2.45 1.90 3.38
C GLY A 34 1.95 3.34 3.53
N PRO A 35 2.86 4.31 3.71
CA PRO A 35 2.49 5.69 4.04
C PRO A 35 1.47 6.34 3.11
N TYR A 36 1.45 5.95 1.83
CA TYR A 36 0.65 6.60 0.80
C TYR A 36 -0.41 5.70 0.16
N GLY A 37 -0.42 4.39 0.44
CA GLY A 37 -1.31 3.48 -0.29
C GLY A 37 -0.95 2.01 -0.16
N TYR A 38 -1.55 1.22 -1.06
CA TYR A 38 -1.27 -0.19 -1.25
C TYR A 38 -0.85 -0.46 -2.70
N GLY A 39 0.44 -0.75 -2.90
CA GLY A 39 1.03 -0.90 -4.23
C GLY A 39 0.82 0.35 -5.09
N ALA A 40 0.19 0.18 -6.26
CA ALA A 40 -0.10 1.29 -7.17
C ALA A 40 -1.29 2.17 -6.74
N VAL A 41 -2.18 1.65 -5.89
CA VAL A 41 -3.38 2.38 -5.45
C VAL A 41 -3.01 3.24 -4.24
N LYS A 42 -3.08 4.57 -4.41
CA LYS A 42 -2.69 5.54 -3.37
C LYS A 42 -3.89 6.30 -2.85
N LEU A 43 -3.87 6.68 -1.57
CA LEU A 43 -4.82 7.63 -1.00
C LEU A 43 -4.76 8.96 -1.77
N GLY A 44 -5.88 9.64 -1.91
CA GLY A 44 -5.98 10.90 -2.66
C GLY A 44 -6.09 10.74 -4.17
N MET A 45 -5.86 9.53 -4.71
CA MET A 45 -5.94 9.27 -6.13
C MET A 45 -7.37 9.45 -6.64
N SER A 46 -7.59 10.23 -7.71
CA SER A 46 -8.93 10.36 -8.30
C SER A 46 -9.46 9.01 -8.82
N ALA A 47 -10.78 8.88 -8.99
CA ALA A 47 -11.38 7.66 -9.52
C ALA A 47 -10.77 7.25 -10.88
N THR A 48 -10.53 8.21 -11.77
CA THR A 48 -9.91 7.97 -13.08
C THR A 48 -8.50 7.41 -12.94
N LYS A 49 -7.65 8.02 -12.11
CA LYS A 49 -6.29 7.54 -11.88
C LYS A 49 -6.28 6.16 -11.20
N ALA A 50 -7.19 5.94 -10.25
CA ALA A 50 -7.31 4.66 -9.54
C ALA A 50 -7.72 3.53 -10.49
N LYS A 51 -8.68 3.79 -11.39
CA LYS A 51 -9.05 2.86 -12.45
C LYS A 51 -7.90 2.59 -13.42
N ALA A 52 -7.16 3.65 -13.82
CA ALA A 52 -6.03 3.53 -14.74
C ALA A 52 -4.90 2.64 -14.22
N THR A 53 -4.79 2.41 -12.89
CA THR A 53 -3.85 1.42 -12.34
C THR A 53 -4.16 -0.02 -12.78
N GLY A 54 -5.39 -0.29 -13.22
CA GLY A 54 -5.87 -1.64 -13.51
C GLY A 54 -5.97 -2.56 -12.29
N LYS A 55 -5.72 -2.05 -11.06
CA LYS A 55 -5.66 -2.84 -9.82
C LYS A 55 -6.96 -2.86 -9.03
N ILE A 56 -7.96 -2.06 -9.41
CA ILE A 56 -9.26 -2.02 -8.74
C ILE A 56 -10.39 -2.52 -9.63
N VAL A 57 -11.45 -3.02 -9.01
CA VAL A 57 -12.68 -3.43 -9.68
C VAL A 57 -13.87 -2.80 -8.96
N PHE A 58 -14.80 -2.27 -9.75
CA PHE A 58 -16.02 -1.66 -9.23
C PHE A 58 -16.86 -2.70 -8.47
N ARG A 59 -17.49 -2.27 -7.37
CA ARG A 59 -18.39 -3.12 -6.60
C ARG A 59 -19.74 -2.49 -6.36
N MET A 60 -19.75 -1.19 -6.07
CA MET A 60 -20.95 -0.51 -5.61
C MET A 60 -20.90 0.96 -6.05
N GLY A 61 -22.01 1.44 -6.60
CA GLY A 61 -22.19 2.85 -6.92
C GLY A 61 -22.25 3.70 -5.66
N SER A 62 -22.16 5.02 -5.82
CA SER A 62 -22.25 5.92 -4.67
C SER A 62 -23.67 6.01 -4.10
N GLY A 63 -24.71 5.75 -4.90
CA GLY A 63 -26.10 5.92 -4.46
C GLY A 63 -26.29 7.32 -3.85
N ALA A 64 -26.90 7.39 -2.66
CA ALA A 64 -27.00 8.60 -1.85
C ALA A 64 -25.71 8.94 -1.06
N SER A 65 -24.73 8.04 -0.97
CA SER A 65 -23.43 8.30 -0.36
C SER A 65 -22.53 9.14 -1.28
N PRO A 66 -21.62 9.97 -0.75
CA PRO A 66 -20.62 10.66 -1.57
C PRO A 66 -19.54 9.72 -2.13
N CYS A 67 -19.52 8.45 -1.72
CA CYS A 67 -18.43 7.53 -2.00
C CYS A 67 -18.87 6.29 -2.78
N SER A 68 -18.09 5.93 -3.80
CA SER A 68 -18.25 4.68 -4.53
C SER A 68 -17.39 3.57 -3.90
N GLY A 69 -17.87 2.33 -3.95
CA GLY A 69 -17.22 1.16 -3.37
C GLY A 69 -16.50 0.29 -4.41
N TRP A 70 -15.27 -0.11 -4.09
CA TRP A 70 -14.38 -0.84 -4.99
C TRP A 70 -13.61 -1.93 -4.26
N ASN A 71 -13.06 -2.88 -5.00
CA ASN A 71 -12.14 -3.90 -4.48
C ASN A 71 -10.76 -3.78 -5.11
N LEU A 72 -9.72 -4.14 -4.34
CA LEU A 72 -8.41 -4.46 -4.88
C LEU A 72 -8.50 -5.83 -5.57
N LYS A 73 -8.07 -5.94 -6.83
CA LYS A 73 -8.15 -7.21 -7.59
C LYS A 73 -7.37 -8.35 -6.92
N ALA A 74 -6.16 -8.05 -6.41
CA ALA A 74 -5.31 -9.02 -5.73
C ALA A 74 -5.86 -9.45 -4.36
N HIS A 75 -6.77 -8.66 -3.80
CA HIS A 75 -7.33 -8.85 -2.47
C HIS A 75 -8.84 -8.53 -2.51
N PRO A 76 -9.66 -9.40 -3.11
CA PRO A 76 -11.09 -9.16 -3.19
C PRO A 76 -11.71 -9.17 -1.80
N ALA A 77 -12.53 -8.16 -1.50
CA ALA A 77 -13.35 -8.16 -0.29
C ALA A 77 -14.47 -9.20 -0.41
N GLY A 78 -14.81 -9.80 0.74
CA GLY A 78 -15.88 -10.80 0.87
C GLY A 78 -17.27 -10.26 0.51
N LYS A 79 -18.26 -11.15 0.49
CA LYS A 79 -19.66 -10.82 0.14
C LYS A 79 -20.17 -9.64 1.00
N GLY A 80 -20.81 -8.67 0.35
CA GLY A 80 -21.35 -7.47 1.02
C GLY A 80 -20.30 -6.47 1.52
N ARG A 81 -19.01 -6.67 1.22
CA ARG A 81 -17.92 -5.77 1.63
C ARG A 81 -17.20 -5.16 0.44
N VAL A 82 -16.53 -4.04 0.69
CA VAL A 82 -15.63 -3.38 -0.26
C VAL A 82 -14.21 -3.35 0.28
N GLY A 83 -13.23 -3.27 -0.61
CA GLY A 83 -11.81 -3.16 -0.28
C GLY A 83 -11.31 -1.73 -0.18
N LEU A 84 -12.01 -0.76 -0.79
CA LEU A 84 -11.72 0.66 -0.67
C LEU A 84 -12.93 1.51 -1.08
N TYR A 85 -12.93 2.75 -0.61
CA TYR A 85 -13.89 3.78 -1.01
C TYR A 85 -13.20 4.90 -1.79
N ILE A 86 -13.86 5.37 -2.84
CA ILE A 86 -13.45 6.54 -3.61
C ILE A 86 -14.49 7.63 -3.44
N SER A 87 -14.09 8.70 -2.78
CA SER A 87 -14.82 9.95 -2.60
C SER A 87 -14.74 10.82 -3.84
N LYS A 88 -15.83 11.53 -4.16
CA LYS A 88 -15.81 12.59 -5.17
C LYS A 88 -14.92 13.77 -4.77
N ARG A 89 -14.79 14.05 -3.47
CA ARG A 89 -14.07 15.22 -2.94
C ARG A 89 -12.59 14.97 -2.75
N VAL A 90 -12.21 13.81 -2.21
CA VAL A 90 -10.81 13.52 -1.82
C VAL A 90 -10.19 12.34 -2.58
N GLY A 91 -10.87 11.74 -3.55
CA GLY A 91 -10.36 10.58 -4.28
C GLY A 91 -10.40 9.30 -3.43
N VAL A 92 -9.45 8.38 -3.61
CA VAL A 92 -9.31 7.17 -2.78
C VAL A 92 -9.16 7.62 -1.33
N ALA A 93 -10.23 7.46 -0.57
CA ALA A 93 -10.39 8.08 0.74
C ALA A 93 -10.02 7.10 1.85
N VAL A 94 -10.37 5.83 1.66
CA VAL A 94 -10.14 4.75 2.62
C VAL A 94 -9.79 3.46 1.88
N ILE A 95 -8.76 2.76 2.34
CA ILE A 95 -8.45 1.38 1.96
C ILE A 95 -8.71 0.48 3.17
N LEU A 96 -9.53 -0.55 3.00
CA LEU A 96 -9.83 -1.54 4.03
C LEU A 96 -8.96 -2.76 3.83
N ALA A 97 -8.14 -3.09 4.84
CA ALA A 97 -7.26 -4.24 4.78
C ALA A 97 -8.05 -5.54 4.57
N GLN A 98 -7.56 -6.38 3.68
CA GLN A 98 -8.07 -7.73 3.44
C GLN A 98 -7.08 -8.78 3.97
N LYS A 99 -7.46 -10.05 3.89
CA LYS A 99 -6.61 -11.17 4.33
C LYS A 99 -5.23 -11.09 3.67
N GLY A 100 -4.17 -11.16 4.50
CA GLY A 100 -2.77 -11.13 4.07
C GLY A 100 -2.17 -9.74 3.91
N MET A 101 -2.97 -8.66 3.90
CA MET A 101 -2.45 -7.29 3.88
C MET A 101 -1.93 -6.89 5.25
N ARG A 102 -0.79 -6.20 5.29
CA ARG A 102 -0.16 -5.71 6.52
C ARG A 102 0.39 -4.30 6.33
N THR A 103 0.46 -3.55 7.43
CA THR A 103 1.27 -2.33 7.51
C THR A 103 2.77 -2.66 7.46
N PRO A 104 3.66 -1.68 7.21
CA PRO A 104 5.10 -1.87 7.30
C PRO A 104 5.58 -2.44 8.64
N GLN A 105 4.86 -2.14 9.72
CA GLN A 105 5.13 -2.63 11.08
C GLN A 105 4.58 -4.05 11.32
N GLY A 106 4.03 -4.71 10.29
CA GLY A 106 3.56 -6.09 10.36
C GLY A 106 2.16 -6.26 10.98
N ILE A 107 1.40 -5.18 11.15
CA ILE A 107 0.04 -5.25 11.69
C ILE A 107 -0.96 -5.46 10.55
N GLY A 108 -1.87 -6.40 10.74
CA GLY A 108 -2.97 -6.70 9.82
C GLY A 108 -4.10 -7.44 10.53
N LEU A 109 -5.08 -7.92 9.76
CA LEU A 109 -6.20 -8.71 10.31
C LEU A 109 -5.68 -9.90 11.14
N GLY A 110 -6.27 -10.11 12.31
CA GLY A 110 -5.88 -11.15 13.27
C GLY A 110 -4.73 -10.77 14.22
N SER A 111 -4.08 -9.62 14.06
CA SER A 111 -3.09 -9.13 15.04
C SER A 111 -3.77 -8.83 16.38
N SER A 112 -3.10 -9.07 17.51
CA SER A 112 -3.66 -8.75 18.83
C SER A 112 -3.55 -7.27 19.15
N ALA A 113 -4.44 -6.74 19.99
CA ALA A 113 -4.35 -5.37 20.49
C ALA A 113 -2.99 -5.08 21.17
N LYS A 114 -2.37 -6.08 21.82
CA LYS A 114 -1.00 -5.98 22.37
C LYS A 114 0.04 -5.77 21.27
N GLN A 115 -0.06 -6.50 20.15
CA GLN A 115 0.83 -6.29 18.99
C GLN A 115 0.62 -4.90 18.38
N VAL A 116 -0.62 -4.43 18.26
CA VAL A 116 -0.91 -3.08 17.76
C VAL A 116 -0.26 -2.01 18.64
N ARG A 117 -0.48 -2.06 19.96
CA ARG A 117 0.12 -1.11 20.92
C ARG A 117 1.65 -1.13 20.89
N LYS A 118 2.26 -2.31 20.75
CA LYS A 118 3.72 -2.43 20.62
C LYS A 118 4.24 -1.80 19.31
N ALA A 119 3.53 -2.00 18.20
CA ALA A 119 3.91 -1.45 16.90
C ALA A 119 3.68 0.06 16.80
N TYR A 120 2.71 0.58 17.54
CA TYR A 120 2.30 1.98 17.51
C TYR A 120 2.18 2.55 18.93
N PRO A 121 3.29 3.02 19.53
CA PRO A 121 3.27 3.62 20.87
C PRO A 121 2.40 4.87 20.98
N GLY A 122 2.18 5.59 19.87
CA GLY A 122 1.30 6.77 19.79
C GLY A 122 -0.17 6.45 19.49
N LEU A 123 -0.63 5.22 19.73
CA LEU A 123 -2.01 4.81 19.49
C LEU A 123 -2.97 5.61 20.38
N ARG A 124 -3.97 6.22 19.76
CA ARG A 124 -5.05 6.96 20.41
C ARG A 124 -6.34 6.15 20.35
N VAL A 125 -7.31 6.53 21.17
CA VAL A 125 -8.67 5.95 21.14
C VAL A 125 -9.66 7.08 20.88
N SER A 126 -10.56 6.90 19.91
CA SER A 126 -11.62 7.87 19.63
C SER A 126 -12.73 7.78 20.68
N PRO A 127 -13.61 8.80 20.80
CA PRO A 127 -14.77 8.71 21.68
C PRO A 127 -15.66 7.49 21.41
N ALA A 128 -15.69 7.00 20.16
CA ALA A 128 -16.39 5.77 19.76
C ALA A 128 -15.62 4.47 20.10
N GLY A 129 -14.51 4.55 20.83
CA GLY A 129 -13.70 3.39 21.23
C GLY A 129 -12.80 2.82 20.13
N ILE A 130 -12.64 3.51 19.00
CA ILE A 130 -11.81 3.03 17.89
C ILE A 130 -10.36 3.39 18.16
N SER A 131 -9.46 2.40 18.15
CA SER A 131 -8.02 2.66 18.25
C SER A 131 -7.49 3.18 16.91
N TYR A 132 -6.75 4.27 16.91
CA TYR A 132 -6.18 4.84 15.69
C TYR A 132 -4.83 5.51 15.92
N VAL A 133 -4.06 5.68 14.85
CA VAL A 133 -2.76 6.36 14.87
C VAL A 133 -2.51 7.03 13.52
N ALA A 134 -1.83 8.17 13.51
CA ALA A 134 -1.31 8.74 12.27
C ALA A 134 -0.37 7.74 11.60
N VAL A 135 -0.42 7.66 10.27
CA VAL A 135 0.44 6.75 9.54
C VAL A 135 1.89 7.24 9.62
N PRO A 136 2.85 6.39 10.05
CA PRO A 136 4.26 6.79 10.06
C PRO A 136 4.71 7.21 8.66
N GLY A 137 5.23 8.43 8.54
CA GLY A 137 5.64 9.03 7.26
C GLY A 137 4.51 9.70 6.47
N ASN A 138 3.27 9.75 6.97
CA ASN A 138 2.18 10.51 6.37
C ASN A 138 1.17 10.98 7.42
N ALA A 139 1.34 12.23 7.88
CA ALA A 139 0.48 12.84 8.89
C ALA A 139 -0.91 13.25 8.37
N LYS A 140 -1.21 13.07 7.07
CA LYS A 140 -2.54 13.34 6.48
C LYS A 140 -3.42 12.09 6.44
N ALA A 141 -2.92 10.98 6.97
CA ALA A 141 -3.58 9.69 6.94
C ALA A 141 -3.45 8.98 8.28
N TYR A 142 -4.37 8.07 8.54
CA TYR A 142 -4.43 7.28 9.76
C TYR A 142 -4.62 5.78 9.48
N TYR A 143 -4.14 4.96 10.41
CA TYR A 143 -4.64 3.60 10.59
C TYR A 143 -5.65 3.59 11.72
N ALA A 144 -6.81 2.97 11.50
CA ALA A 144 -7.78 2.67 12.53
C ALA A 144 -7.96 1.16 12.65
N PHE A 145 -8.03 0.66 13.87
CA PHE A 145 -8.08 -0.75 14.22
C PHE A 145 -9.36 -1.01 15.02
N LEU A 146 -10.24 -1.85 14.46
CA LEU A 146 -11.40 -2.36 15.18
C LEU A 146 -11.12 -3.81 15.58
N TYR A 147 -11.45 -4.14 16.82
CA TYR A 147 -11.16 -5.44 17.40
C TYR A 147 -12.41 -6.33 17.48
N THR A 148 -12.20 -7.65 17.47
CA THR A 148 -13.17 -8.62 17.95
C THR A 148 -13.30 -8.53 19.48
N LYS A 149 -14.32 -9.18 20.07
CA LYS A 149 -14.44 -9.35 21.53
C LYS A 149 -13.17 -9.98 22.14
N GLY A 150 -12.50 -10.88 21.41
CA GLY A 150 -11.23 -11.50 21.82
C GLY A 150 -9.98 -10.65 21.59
N GLY A 151 -10.11 -9.36 21.28
CA GLY A 151 -8.98 -8.43 21.18
C GLY A 151 -8.08 -8.62 19.95
N LYS A 152 -8.59 -9.21 18.87
CA LYS A 152 -7.89 -9.35 17.59
C LYS A 152 -8.42 -8.36 16.56
N VAL A 153 -7.55 -7.78 15.73
CA VAL A 153 -7.96 -6.86 14.66
C VAL A 153 -8.91 -7.57 13.70
N ARG A 154 -10.18 -7.15 13.65
CA ARG A 154 -11.18 -7.63 12.68
C ARG A 154 -11.23 -6.73 11.45
N GLU A 155 -10.86 -5.47 11.61
CA GLU A 155 -10.81 -4.49 10.55
C GLU A 155 -9.65 -3.53 10.79
N LEU A 156 -8.95 -3.22 9.69
CA LEU A 156 -7.90 -2.22 9.64
C LEU A 156 -8.26 -1.28 8.50
N ALA A 157 -8.67 -0.07 8.85
CA ALA A 157 -8.92 1.00 7.90
C ALA A 157 -7.67 1.87 7.76
N PHE A 158 -7.29 2.18 6.52
CA PHE A 158 -6.24 3.11 6.17
C PHE A 158 -6.88 4.28 5.43
N GLY A 159 -7.09 5.40 6.12
CA GLY A 159 -7.89 6.52 5.64
C GLY A 159 -7.13 7.84 5.59
N LEU A 160 -7.61 8.78 4.77
CA LEU A 160 -7.22 10.19 4.85
C LEU A 160 -7.96 10.87 6.01
N ASP A 161 -7.32 11.80 6.71
CA ASP A 161 -7.98 12.52 7.83
C ASP A 161 -9.20 13.33 7.37
N LYS A 162 -9.21 13.74 6.10
CA LYS A 162 -10.31 14.50 5.48
C LYS A 162 -11.31 13.63 4.71
N GLN A 163 -11.28 12.31 4.86
CA GLN A 163 -12.22 11.41 4.19
C GLN A 163 -13.68 11.66 4.62
N ASP A 164 -14.63 11.37 3.74
CA ASP A 164 -16.09 11.53 3.93
C ASP A 164 -16.88 10.25 3.58
N CYS A 165 -16.23 9.10 3.67
CA CYS A 165 -16.82 7.81 3.30
C CYS A 165 -17.22 6.94 4.50
N VAL A 166 -16.53 7.07 5.63
CA VAL A 166 -16.74 6.27 6.84
C VAL A 166 -16.72 7.18 8.08
N ASN A 167 -17.31 6.72 9.18
CA ASN A 167 -17.41 7.48 10.44
C ASN A 167 -16.14 7.41 11.29
#